data_AF-A0A5N7A6S7-F1
#
_entry.id   AF-A0A5N7A6S7-F1
#
_cell.length_a   1.000
_cell.length_b   1.000
_cell.length_c   1.000
_cell.angle_alpha   90.00
_cell.angle_beta   90.00
_cell.angle_gamma   90.00
#
_symmetry.space_group_name_H-M   'P 1'
#
loop_
_entity.id
_entity.type
_entity.pdbx_description
1 polymer ?
#
loop_
_entity_poly.entity_id
_entity_poly.type
_entity_poly.pdbx_seq_one_letter_code
_entity_poly.pdbx_strand_id
1 'polypeptide(L)'
;MGLLGLPLEIILLVYQNLDSTTEAYYFAQSCKSAYIVFCDLYYRGKIFQSILNNIIRAAAPNRAWLEACFGANILWRPTESDLERLDHARTREFLLNVGFPAFKLQGIPFESLHLTQDPESSLKHYIFTDNNELEMHPTPSCPLAQCSDIYFHVGNVNDCLVMVDAVDGDVWLYEPDYLRYGGAGFYIYDCPWQNTVAWSLDSFAMLFGMVVAVVQDLRTAPWRSSSWGLQARRDILADLRERINECDYVVAEDISGFWDDLFENLRGDSI
;
A
#
# COMPACT_ATOMS: atom_id res chain seq x y z
N MET A 1 36.98 17.54 -12.82
CA MET A 1 37.13 16.20 -13.42
C MET A 1 35.80 15.84 -14.05
N GLY A 2 35.76 15.58 -15.36
CA GLY A 2 34.51 15.26 -16.05
C GLY A 2 34.18 13.77 -15.94
N LEU A 3 32.88 13.43 -15.99
CA LEU A 3 32.31 12.07 -15.95
C LEU A 3 32.77 11.13 -17.10
N LEU A 4 33.67 11.59 -17.98
CA LEU A 4 34.07 10.92 -19.22
C LEU A 4 35.06 9.75 -19.04
N GLY A 5 35.51 9.47 -17.81
CA GLY A 5 36.51 8.43 -17.54
C GLY A 5 36.29 7.65 -16.25
N LEU A 6 35.06 7.59 -15.73
CA LEU A 6 34.79 6.80 -14.53
C LEU A 6 34.96 5.30 -14.84
N PRO A 7 35.67 4.54 -13.98
CA PRO A 7 35.68 3.08 -14.04
C PRO A 7 34.26 2.50 -13.95
N LEU A 8 34.06 1.33 -14.55
CA LEU A 8 32.76 0.65 -14.58
C LEU A 8 32.23 0.41 -13.15
N GLU A 9 33.13 0.09 -12.23
CA GLU A 9 32.84 -0.16 -10.82
C GLU A 9 32.23 1.08 -10.14
N ILE A 10 32.72 2.28 -10.47
CA ILE A 10 32.18 3.53 -9.93
C ILE A 10 30.80 3.82 -10.51
N ILE A 11 30.59 3.53 -11.80
CA ILE A 11 29.27 3.70 -12.45
C ILE A 11 28.24 2.77 -11.80
N LEU A 12 28.59 1.50 -11.59
CA LEU A 12 27.73 0.54 -10.91
C LEU A 12 27.44 0.95 -9.47
N LEU A 13 28.45 1.44 -8.74
CA LEU A 13 28.26 1.95 -7.38
C LEU A 13 27.31 3.15 -7.35
N VAL A 14 27.42 4.08 -8.29
CA VAL A 14 26.47 5.21 -8.38
C VAL A 14 25.07 4.69 -8.60
N TYR A 15 24.84 3.82 -9.58
CA TYR A 15 23.52 3.24 -9.82
C TYR A 15 22.93 2.51 -8.60
N GLN A 16 23.76 1.78 -7.86
CA GLN A 16 23.32 1.03 -6.67
C GLN A 16 22.82 1.92 -5.52
N ASN A 17 23.21 3.20 -5.50
CA ASN A 17 22.85 4.15 -4.45
C ASN A 17 21.78 5.16 -4.89
N LEU A 18 21.17 4.98 -6.07
CA LEU A 18 20.07 5.82 -6.50
C LEU A 18 18.77 5.37 -5.84
N ASP A 19 17.89 6.33 -5.56
CA ASP A 19 16.59 6.11 -4.92
C ASP A 19 15.42 6.25 -5.91
N SER A 20 15.72 6.48 -7.19
CA SER A 20 14.72 6.74 -8.23
C SER A 20 15.13 6.20 -9.60
N THR A 21 14.17 5.61 -10.32
CA THR A 21 14.39 5.17 -11.71
C THR A 21 14.51 6.34 -12.68
N THR A 22 13.98 7.50 -12.32
CA THR A 22 14.16 8.76 -13.06
C THR A 22 15.60 9.24 -12.97
N GLU A 23 16.20 9.23 -11.78
CA GLU A 23 17.62 9.57 -11.60
C GLU A 23 18.53 8.61 -12.35
N ALA A 24 18.24 7.31 -12.32
CA ALA A 24 18.99 6.31 -13.07
C ALA A 24 18.98 6.59 -14.57
N TYR A 25 17.81 6.95 -15.12
CA TYR A 25 17.71 7.33 -16.51
C TYR A 25 18.54 8.59 -16.84
N TYR A 26 18.45 9.64 -16.03
CA TYR A 26 19.23 10.87 -16.28
C TYR A 26 20.73 10.65 -16.09
N PHE A 27 21.14 9.81 -15.14
CA PHE A 27 22.53 9.42 -15.00
C PHE A 27 23.02 8.64 -16.24
N ALA A 28 22.20 7.76 -16.81
CA ALA A 28 22.49 7.10 -18.07
C ALA A 28 22.69 8.12 -19.23
N GLN A 29 21.96 9.24 -19.24
CA GLN A 29 22.14 10.30 -20.24
C GLN A 29 23.40 11.16 -20.01
N SER A 30 24.04 11.07 -18.84
CA SER A 30 25.16 11.95 -18.48
C SER A 30 26.48 11.58 -19.16
N CYS A 31 26.70 10.30 -19.48
CA CYS A 31 27.90 9.85 -20.20
C CYS A 31 27.71 8.51 -20.92
N LYS A 32 28.56 8.25 -21.93
CA LYS A 32 28.49 7.04 -22.77
C LYS A 32 28.61 5.74 -21.97
N SER A 33 29.49 5.69 -20.97
CA SER A 33 29.69 4.48 -20.16
C SER A 33 28.44 4.17 -19.32
N ALA A 34 27.85 5.18 -18.68
CA ALA A 34 26.62 5.01 -17.92
C ALA A 34 25.46 4.56 -18.82
N TYR A 35 25.35 5.14 -20.03
CA TYR A 35 24.37 4.74 -21.03
C TYR A 35 24.52 3.26 -21.43
N ILE A 36 25.74 2.80 -21.74
CA ILE A 36 25.99 1.41 -22.15
C ILE A 36 25.56 0.43 -21.05
N VAL A 37 25.91 0.73 -19.79
CA VAL A 37 25.51 -0.11 -18.64
C VAL A 37 23.99 -0.14 -18.50
N PHE A 38 23.32 1.02 -18.59
CA PHE A 38 21.86 1.08 -18.46
C PHE A 38 21.11 0.43 -19.61
N CYS A 39 21.68 0.40 -20.82
CA CYS A 39 21.05 -0.21 -21.98
C CYS A 39 21.19 -1.74 -22.00
N ASP A 40 22.13 -2.30 -21.25
CA ASP A 40 22.25 -3.74 -21.07
C ASP A 40 21.11 -4.26 -20.18
N LEU A 41 20.37 -5.27 -20.66
CA LEU A 41 19.17 -5.76 -19.99
C LEU A 41 19.46 -6.31 -18.59
N TYR A 42 20.58 -7.02 -18.43
CA TYR A 42 20.96 -7.63 -17.16
C TYR A 42 21.30 -6.55 -16.13
N TYR A 43 22.14 -5.58 -16.51
CA TYR A 43 22.48 -4.49 -15.61
C TYR A 43 21.29 -3.60 -15.30
N ARG A 44 20.44 -3.28 -16.28
CA ARG A 44 19.23 -2.47 -16.05
C ARG A 44 18.31 -3.11 -15.01
N GLY A 45 18.08 -4.42 -15.11
CA GLY A 45 17.30 -5.15 -14.10
C GLY A 45 17.92 -5.03 -12.71
N LYS A 46 19.24 -5.19 -12.60
CA LYS A 46 19.96 -5.02 -11.32
C LYS A 46 19.92 -3.60 -10.76
N ILE A 47 19.98 -2.59 -11.63
CA ILE A 47 19.86 -1.18 -11.24
C ILE A 47 18.47 -0.93 -10.64
N PHE A 48 17.41 -1.38 -11.32
CA PHE A 48 16.05 -1.23 -10.81
C PHE A 48 15.80 -2.03 -9.53
N GLN A 49 16.36 -3.24 -9.42
CA GLN A 49 16.30 -4.01 -8.18
C GLN A 49 16.99 -3.27 -7.02
N SER A 50 18.15 -2.64 -7.25
CA SER A 50 18.82 -1.82 -6.24
C SER A 50 17.98 -0.60 -5.84
N ILE A 51 17.41 0.12 -6.80
CA ILE A 51 16.54 1.27 -6.54
C ILE A 51 15.32 0.83 -5.72
N LEU A 52 14.69 -0.29 -6.09
CA LEU A 52 13.58 -0.86 -5.35
C LEU A 52 13.97 -1.15 -3.90
N ASN A 53 15.13 -1.76 -3.67
CA ASN A 53 15.65 -2.02 -2.32
C ASN A 53 15.95 -0.74 -1.52
N ASN A 54 16.31 0.36 -2.20
CA ASN A 54 16.58 1.62 -1.54
C ASN A 54 15.28 2.37 -1.16
N ILE A 55 14.28 2.33 -2.05
CA ILE A 55 12.92 2.86 -1.83
C ILE A 55 12.23 2.06 -0.71
N ILE A 56 12.28 0.73 -0.82
CA ILE A 56 11.63 -0.20 0.11
C ILE A 56 12.56 -0.50 1.26
N ARG A 57 12.38 0.22 2.36
CA ARG A 57 12.99 -0.14 3.63
C ARG A 57 11.98 -0.94 4.44
N ALA A 58 12.19 -2.25 4.57
CA ALA A 58 11.43 -3.09 5.48
C ALA A 58 11.74 -2.67 6.93
N ALA A 59 10.93 -1.76 7.46
CA ALA A 59 11.01 -1.27 8.82
C ALA A 59 9.58 -0.92 9.27
N ALA A 60 9.33 -1.01 10.58
CA ALA A 60 8.05 -0.58 11.13
C ALA A 60 7.73 0.85 10.66
N PRO A 61 6.53 1.08 10.09
CA PRO A 61 6.20 2.38 9.53
C PRO A 61 6.21 3.41 10.64
N ASN A 62 7.02 4.45 10.46
CA ASN A 62 6.99 5.61 11.32
C ASN A 62 6.44 6.81 10.57
N ARG A 63 6.10 7.85 11.33
CA ARG A 63 5.48 9.06 10.79
C ARG A 63 6.28 9.69 9.64
N ALA A 64 7.59 9.87 9.82
CA ALA A 64 8.43 10.52 8.83
C ALA A 64 8.47 9.72 7.52
N TRP A 65 8.50 8.38 7.62
CA TRP A 65 8.47 7.51 6.45
C TRP A 65 7.12 7.54 5.73
N LEU A 66 6.00 7.45 6.45
CA LEU A 66 4.67 7.55 5.83
C LEU A 66 4.43 8.93 5.18
N GLU A 67 4.83 10.02 5.84
CA GLU A 67 4.72 11.36 5.25
C GLU A 67 5.62 11.52 4.01
N ALA A 68 6.76 10.82 3.94
CA ALA A 68 7.60 10.79 2.74
C ALA A 68 6.95 10.01 1.57
N CYS A 69 6.27 8.89 1.86
CA CYS A 69 5.58 8.09 0.85
C CYS A 69 4.33 8.77 0.31
N PHE A 70 3.50 9.31 1.20
CA PHE A 70 2.15 9.74 0.83
C PHE A 70 1.98 11.26 0.75
N GLY A 71 2.89 12.04 1.36
CA GLY A 71 2.82 13.50 1.43
C GLY A 71 2.79 14.03 2.88
N ALA A 72 3.24 15.28 3.06
CA ALA A 72 3.31 15.90 4.37
C ALA A 72 1.93 16.21 4.96
N ASN A 73 1.78 16.04 6.28
CA ASN A 73 0.58 16.42 7.07
C ASN A 73 -0.72 15.71 6.67
N ILE A 74 -0.64 14.49 6.12
CA ILE A 74 -1.84 13.73 5.72
C ILE A 74 -2.23 12.63 6.71
N LEU A 75 -1.44 12.40 7.76
CA LEU A 75 -1.70 11.31 8.69
C LEU A 75 -2.86 11.69 9.59
N TRP A 76 -3.95 10.93 9.49
CA TRP A 76 -5.05 10.97 10.43
C TRP A 76 -4.62 10.29 11.73
N ARG A 77 -4.86 10.97 12.84
CA ARG A 77 -4.51 10.53 14.19
C ARG A 77 -5.72 10.66 15.11
N PRO A 78 -6.40 9.55 15.43
CA PRO A 78 -7.49 9.57 16.39
C PRO A 78 -6.99 9.86 17.80
N THR A 79 -7.92 10.25 18.67
CA THR A 79 -7.73 10.31 20.12
C THR A 79 -8.09 8.97 20.78
N GLU A 80 -7.74 8.79 22.05
CA GLU A 80 -8.10 7.59 22.81
C GLU A 80 -9.62 7.33 22.84
N SER A 81 -10.45 8.38 22.87
CA SER A 81 -11.90 8.25 22.84
C SER A 81 -12.45 7.79 21.49
N ASP A 82 -11.79 8.16 20.38
CA ASP A 82 -12.19 7.71 19.05
C ASP A 82 -11.90 6.22 18.84
N LEU A 83 -11.00 5.67 19.65
CA LEU A 83 -10.59 4.27 19.64
C LEU A 83 -11.31 3.45 20.73
N GLU A 84 -12.36 3.97 21.36
CA GLU A 84 -13.15 3.18 22.30
C GLU A 84 -13.63 1.89 21.60
N ARG A 85 -13.41 0.73 22.24
CA ARG A 85 -13.71 -0.63 21.70
C ARG A 85 -12.74 -1.19 20.66
N LEU A 86 -11.70 -0.46 20.25
CA LEU A 86 -10.56 -1.08 19.55
C LEU A 86 -9.66 -1.77 20.59
N ASP A 87 -9.81 -3.06 20.77
CA ASP A 87 -9.07 -3.84 21.78
C ASP A 87 -7.67 -4.25 21.32
N HIS A 88 -7.44 -4.31 20.00
CA HIS A 88 -6.15 -4.68 19.44
C HIS A 88 -5.05 -3.64 19.76
N ALA A 89 -4.21 -3.96 20.75
CA ALA A 89 -3.22 -3.03 21.32
C ALA A 89 -2.24 -2.46 20.28
N ARG A 90 -1.78 -3.26 19.32
CA ARG A 90 -0.83 -2.81 18.29
C ARG A 90 -1.45 -1.81 17.33
N THR A 91 -2.71 -2.02 16.91
CA THR A 91 -3.44 -1.06 16.07
C THR A 91 -3.65 0.26 16.82
N ARG A 92 -4.05 0.19 18.10
CA ARG A 92 -4.17 1.38 18.95
C ARG A 92 -2.87 2.17 19.02
N GLU A 93 -1.77 1.50 19.37
CA GLU A 93 -0.46 2.12 19.52
C GLU A 93 -0.01 2.80 18.22
N PHE A 94 -0.20 2.13 17.08
CA PHE A 94 0.11 2.68 15.77
C PHE A 94 -0.72 3.94 15.46
N LEU A 95 -2.04 3.90 15.65
CA LEU A 95 -2.92 5.04 15.36
C LEU A 95 -2.63 6.26 16.24
N LEU A 96 -2.38 6.04 17.52
CA LEU A 96 -2.12 7.11 18.48
C LEU A 96 -0.75 7.76 18.27
N ASN A 97 0.29 6.96 17.98
CA ASN A 97 1.66 7.45 17.90
C ASN A 97 2.10 7.84 16.48
N VAL A 98 1.62 7.11 15.46
CA VAL A 98 2.02 7.29 14.06
C VAL A 98 0.87 7.89 13.25
N GLY A 99 -0.30 7.25 13.28
CA GLY A 99 -1.46 7.62 12.47
C GLY A 99 -1.51 6.88 11.12
N PHE A 100 -2.68 6.93 10.48
CA PHE A 100 -2.92 6.27 9.19
C PHE A 100 -3.07 7.33 8.07
N PRO A 101 -2.51 7.11 6.87
CA PRO A 101 -2.56 8.12 5.81
C PRO A 101 -3.99 8.32 5.31
N ALA A 102 -4.44 9.58 5.28
CA ALA A 102 -5.72 10.01 4.73
C ALA A 102 -5.47 10.63 3.35
N PHE A 103 -5.58 9.83 2.28
CA PHE A 103 -5.12 10.23 0.95
C PHE A 103 -5.95 9.60 -0.17
N LYS A 104 -5.71 10.08 -1.39
CA LYS A 104 -6.18 9.49 -2.64
C LYS A 104 -5.09 9.65 -3.68
N LEU A 105 -4.73 8.56 -4.35
CA LEU A 105 -3.77 8.60 -5.44
C LEU A 105 -4.47 8.22 -6.75
N GLN A 106 -4.42 9.11 -7.76
CA GLN A 106 -5.00 8.83 -9.07
C GLN A 106 -4.54 7.47 -9.60
N GLY A 107 -5.39 6.63 -10.17
CA GLY A 107 -4.98 5.34 -10.75
C GLY A 107 -4.61 4.27 -9.71
N ILE A 108 -4.87 4.52 -8.42
CA ILE A 108 -4.97 3.48 -7.40
C ILE A 108 -6.41 3.58 -6.84
N PRO A 109 -7.17 2.47 -6.77
CA PRO A 109 -8.58 2.51 -6.41
C PRO A 109 -8.83 2.81 -4.92
N PHE A 110 -7.84 2.55 -4.05
CA PHE A 110 -7.94 2.84 -2.63
C PHE A 110 -7.92 4.35 -2.33
N GLU A 111 -8.83 4.80 -1.46
CA GLU A 111 -8.81 6.14 -0.86
C GLU A 111 -9.25 6.14 0.61
N SER A 112 -8.73 7.08 1.38
CA SER A 112 -9.03 7.24 2.81
C SER A 112 -9.29 8.71 3.17
N LEU A 113 -9.65 9.54 2.19
CA LEU A 113 -9.88 10.98 2.40
C LEU A 113 -10.98 11.28 3.42
N HIS A 114 -11.92 10.37 3.64
CA HIS A 114 -12.96 10.55 4.65
C HIS A 114 -12.37 10.69 6.06
N LEU A 115 -11.18 10.15 6.33
CA LEU A 115 -10.47 10.34 7.59
C LEU A 115 -9.97 11.79 7.80
N THR A 116 -9.93 12.61 6.76
CA THR A 116 -9.62 14.06 6.88
C THR A 116 -10.83 14.91 7.25
N GLN A 117 -12.04 14.36 7.16
CA GLN A 117 -13.25 15.08 7.50
C GLN A 117 -13.25 15.27 9.03
N ASP A 118 -13.36 16.52 9.48
CA ASP A 118 -13.46 17.08 10.85
C ASP A 118 -12.81 16.28 12.02
N PRO A 119 -12.03 16.88 12.94
CA PRO A 119 -11.64 16.21 14.20
C PRO A 119 -12.81 15.64 15.03
N GLU A 120 -14.07 16.01 14.75
CA GLU A 120 -15.28 15.37 15.32
C GLU A 120 -15.89 14.25 14.45
N SER A 121 -15.34 13.96 13.27
CA SER A 121 -15.74 12.78 12.49
C SER A 121 -15.11 11.56 13.14
N SER A 122 -15.87 11.03 14.10
CA SER A 122 -15.56 9.80 14.81
C SER A 122 -15.32 8.68 13.80
N LEU A 123 -14.31 7.85 14.07
CA LEU A 123 -14.09 6.61 13.35
C LEU A 123 -15.41 5.83 13.26
N LYS A 124 -15.90 5.60 12.04
CA LYS A 124 -17.15 4.87 11.86
C LYS A 124 -16.90 3.42 12.25
N HIS A 125 -17.53 3.01 13.35
CA HIS A 125 -17.55 1.61 13.74
C HIS A 125 -18.81 0.96 13.18
N TYR A 126 -18.62 -0.29 12.80
CA TYR A 126 -19.63 -1.15 12.25
C TYR A 126 -19.71 -2.37 13.14
N ILE A 127 -20.92 -2.91 13.27
CA ILE A 127 -21.14 -4.13 14.03
C ILE A 127 -21.61 -5.18 13.04
N PHE A 128 -20.96 -6.33 13.11
CA PHE A 128 -21.43 -7.51 12.41
C PHE A 128 -22.57 -8.12 13.21
N THR A 129 -23.74 -8.22 12.58
CA THR A 129 -24.96 -8.68 13.25
C THR A 129 -25.12 -10.20 13.16
N ASP A 130 -26.02 -10.79 13.94
CA ASP A 130 -26.37 -12.22 13.85
C ASP A 130 -27.07 -12.57 12.52
N ASN A 131 -27.71 -11.58 11.89
CA ASN A 131 -28.20 -11.66 10.50
C ASN A 131 -27.08 -11.50 9.50
N ASN A 132 -25.86 -11.49 10.01
CA ASN A 132 -24.63 -11.52 9.28
C ASN A 132 -24.38 -10.08 8.69
N GLU A 133 -25.38 -9.24 8.46
CA GLU A 133 -25.23 -7.87 7.93
C GLU A 133 -24.27 -6.96 8.74
N LEU A 134 -23.46 -6.19 8.02
CA LEU A 134 -22.58 -5.17 8.61
C LEU A 134 -23.38 -3.86 8.73
N GLU A 135 -23.83 -3.54 9.94
CA GLU A 135 -24.61 -2.32 10.20
C GLU A 135 -23.70 -1.21 10.74
N MET A 136 -23.80 -0.01 10.14
CA MET A 136 -23.15 1.18 10.68
C MET A 136 -23.88 1.59 11.96
N HIS A 137 -23.22 1.49 13.11
CA HIS A 137 -23.82 1.87 14.38
C HIS A 137 -23.46 3.31 14.76
N PRO A 138 -24.42 4.22 14.88
CA PRO A 138 -24.22 5.49 15.58
C PRO A 138 -24.29 5.23 17.09
N THR A 139 -23.17 5.32 17.82
CA THR A 139 -23.23 5.30 19.31
C THR A 139 -23.78 6.61 19.89
N PRO A 140 -24.35 6.62 21.12
CA PRO A 140 -24.33 5.55 22.11
C PRO A 140 -25.74 5.16 22.62
N SER A 141 -26.36 4.12 22.06
CA SER A 141 -27.54 3.49 22.66
C SER A 141 -27.56 1.97 22.59
N CYS A 142 -26.50 1.32 22.09
CA CYS A 142 -26.41 -0.14 22.12
C CYS A 142 -25.97 -0.62 23.52
N PRO A 143 -26.74 -1.49 24.20
CA PRO A 143 -26.31 -2.15 25.42
C PRO A 143 -25.06 -2.98 25.13
N LEU A 144 -23.96 -2.62 25.82
CA LEU A 144 -22.59 -3.11 25.70
C LEU A 144 -22.36 -4.64 25.72
N ALA A 145 -23.41 -5.46 25.84
CA ALA A 145 -23.30 -6.89 26.14
C ALA A 145 -23.61 -7.82 24.95
N GLN A 146 -23.89 -7.31 23.75
CA GLN A 146 -24.38 -8.14 22.62
C GLN A 146 -23.62 -7.98 21.30
N CYS A 147 -22.54 -7.18 21.25
CA CYS A 147 -21.81 -6.93 20.02
C CYS A 147 -20.35 -7.34 20.20
N SER A 148 -19.96 -8.53 19.74
CA SER A 148 -18.57 -9.02 19.82
C SER A 148 -17.72 -8.62 18.61
N ASP A 149 -18.36 -8.33 17.47
CA ASP A 149 -17.68 -8.28 16.18
C ASP A 149 -17.72 -6.84 15.65
N ILE A 150 -16.80 -6.01 16.15
CA ILE A 150 -16.71 -4.59 15.83
C ILE A 150 -15.62 -4.37 14.78
N TYR A 151 -15.93 -3.56 13.78
CA TYR A 151 -15.01 -3.21 12.71
C TYR A 151 -14.93 -1.71 12.50
N PHE A 152 -13.74 -1.20 12.21
CA PHE A 152 -13.50 0.21 11.96
C PHE A 152 -13.19 0.48 10.49
N HIS A 153 -13.93 1.38 9.87
CA HIS A 153 -13.72 1.75 8.46
C HIS A 153 -12.53 2.70 8.31
N VAL A 154 -11.55 2.32 7.49
CA VAL A 154 -10.29 3.08 7.29
C VAL A 154 -10.03 3.51 5.85
N GLY A 155 -10.79 2.99 4.88
CA GLY A 155 -10.65 3.38 3.48
C GLY A 155 -11.72 2.74 2.59
N ASN A 156 -11.82 3.22 1.36
CA ASN A 156 -12.69 2.66 0.33
C ASN A 156 -11.84 2.13 -0.82
N VAL A 157 -12.31 1.08 -1.48
CA VAL A 157 -11.79 0.60 -2.77
C VAL A 157 -12.98 0.48 -3.71
N ASN A 158 -13.12 1.46 -4.60
CA ASN A 158 -14.35 1.61 -5.39
C ASN A 158 -15.59 1.63 -4.47
N ASP A 159 -16.48 0.63 -4.58
CA ASP A 159 -17.71 0.50 -3.80
C ASP A 159 -17.54 -0.39 -2.54
N CYS A 160 -16.31 -0.86 -2.29
CA CYS A 160 -15.97 -1.72 -1.14
C CYS A 160 -15.37 -0.91 0.01
N LEU A 161 -15.53 -1.40 1.24
CA LEU A 161 -15.00 -0.79 2.46
C LEU A 161 -13.77 -1.56 2.95
N VAL A 162 -12.71 -0.87 3.32
CA VAL A 162 -11.56 -1.43 4.00
C VAL A 162 -11.74 -1.25 5.50
N MET A 163 -11.82 -2.37 6.20
CA MET A 163 -12.26 -2.48 7.57
C MET A 163 -11.15 -3.06 8.44
N VAL A 164 -11.05 -2.62 9.69
CA VAL A 164 -10.11 -3.14 10.69
C VAL A 164 -10.90 -3.84 11.78
N ASP A 165 -10.59 -5.11 12.02
CA ASP A 165 -11.14 -5.87 13.15
C ASP A 165 -10.71 -5.24 14.48
N ALA A 166 -11.67 -4.99 15.37
CA ALA A 166 -11.41 -4.34 16.65
C ALA A 166 -10.59 -5.19 17.62
N VAL A 167 -10.72 -6.51 17.57
CA VAL A 167 -10.11 -7.47 18.50
C VAL A 167 -8.78 -7.96 17.97
N ASP A 168 -8.76 -8.40 16.72
CA ASP A 168 -7.60 -9.05 16.10
C ASP A 168 -6.73 -8.05 15.31
N GLY A 169 -7.29 -6.90 14.91
CA GLY A 169 -6.55 -5.85 14.19
C GLY A 169 -6.33 -6.12 12.71
N ASP A 170 -6.82 -7.25 12.21
CA ASP A 170 -6.77 -7.65 10.81
C ASP A 170 -7.51 -6.65 9.92
N VAL A 171 -6.99 -6.47 8.70
CA VAL A 171 -7.55 -5.55 7.72
C VAL A 171 -8.25 -6.36 6.63
N TRP A 172 -9.52 -6.07 6.40
CA TRP A 172 -10.39 -6.80 5.48
C TRP A 172 -11.01 -5.87 4.45
N LEU A 173 -11.25 -6.40 3.26
CA LEU A 173 -12.06 -5.77 2.23
C LEU A 173 -13.49 -6.29 2.34
N TYR A 174 -14.43 -5.43 2.69
CA TYR A 174 -15.85 -5.73 2.74
C TYR A 174 -16.54 -5.29 1.44
N GLU A 175 -17.16 -6.22 0.72
CA GLU A 175 -17.94 -5.95 -0.48
C GLU A 175 -19.45 -6.09 -0.19
N PRO A 176 -20.22 -4.99 -0.13
CA PRO A 176 -21.64 -5.05 0.22
C PRO A 176 -22.50 -5.77 -0.84
N ASP A 177 -22.07 -5.80 -2.10
CA ASP A 177 -22.87 -6.28 -3.23
C ASP A 177 -22.48 -7.67 -3.76
N TYR A 178 -21.40 -8.29 -3.23
CA TYR A 178 -21.02 -9.69 -3.54
C TYR A 178 -20.65 -9.99 -5.02
N LEU A 179 -20.36 -9.00 -5.86
CA LEU A 179 -20.31 -9.17 -7.33
C LEU A 179 -18.89 -9.17 -7.93
N ARG A 180 -17.94 -8.43 -7.36
CA ARG A 180 -16.64 -8.12 -7.96
C ARG A 180 -15.55 -9.10 -7.53
N TYR A 181 -15.51 -9.48 -6.26
CA TYR A 181 -14.42 -10.30 -5.71
C TYR A 181 -14.76 -11.79 -5.56
N GLY A 182 -15.86 -12.25 -6.18
CA GLY A 182 -16.21 -13.68 -6.19
C GLY A 182 -16.52 -14.28 -4.81
N GLY A 183 -16.70 -13.43 -3.79
CA GLY A 183 -17.07 -13.80 -2.44
C GLY A 183 -16.59 -12.75 -1.45
N ALA A 184 -17.44 -11.79 -1.11
CA ALA A 184 -17.84 -11.58 0.27
C ALA A 184 -18.71 -10.32 0.41
N GLY A 185 -20.00 -10.53 0.51
CA GLY A 185 -20.43 -10.68 1.88
C GLY A 185 -20.53 -12.16 2.26
N PHE A 186 -20.58 -12.35 3.56
CA PHE A 186 -21.05 -13.55 4.22
C PHE A 186 -20.21 -14.78 4.47
N TYR A 187 -18.96 -14.83 4.05
CA TYR A 187 -18.10 -15.90 4.55
C TYR A 187 -16.68 -15.41 4.83
N ILE A 188 -16.52 -14.74 5.98
CA ILE A 188 -15.24 -14.74 6.72
C ILE A 188 -14.74 -16.19 6.93
N TYR A 189 -15.60 -17.22 6.78
CA TYR A 189 -15.26 -18.62 7.03
C TYR A 189 -15.05 -19.53 5.80
N ASP A 190 -15.52 -19.19 4.59
CA ASP A 190 -15.43 -20.09 3.41
C ASP A 190 -14.20 -19.76 2.55
N CYS A 191 -13.86 -18.47 2.40
CA CYS A 191 -12.62 -18.01 1.76
C CYS A 191 -12.10 -16.71 2.43
N PRO A 192 -11.81 -16.70 3.75
CA PRO A 192 -11.33 -15.49 4.45
C PRO A 192 -10.21 -14.80 3.67
N TRP A 193 -9.24 -15.61 3.26
CA TRP A 193 -8.00 -15.17 2.63
C TRP A 193 -8.23 -14.15 1.50
N GLN A 194 -9.21 -14.40 0.59
CA GLN A 194 -9.47 -13.58 -0.61
C GLN A 194 -9.75 -12.10 -0.33
N ASN A 195 -10.25 -11.78 0.86
CA ASN A 195 -10.55 -10.41 1.25
C ASN A 195 -9.62 -9.86 2.33
N THR A 196 -8.68 -10.66 2.83
CA THR A 196 -7.66 -10.16 3.74
C THR A 196 -6.77 -9.18 2.97
N VAL A 197 -6.61 -7.98 3.51
CA VAL A 197 -5.75 -6.92 2.95
C VAL A 197 -4.41 -6.89 3.68
N ALA A 198 -4.41 -7.11 5.00
CA ALA A 198 -3.21 -7.23 5.84
C ALA A 198 -3.58 -7.83 7.21
N TRP A 199 -2.60 -8.42 7.90
CA TRP A 199 -2.79 -8.92 9.28
C TRP A 199 -2.71 -7.83 10.36
N SER A 200 -2.52 -6.58 9.96
CA SER A 200 -2.53 -5.44 10.88
C SER A 200 -2.56 -4.12 10.11
N LEU A 201 -3.10 -3.08 10.73
CA LEU A 201 -3.20 -1.76 10.11
C LEU A 201 -1.83 -1.12 9.83
N ASP A 202 -0.84 -1.33 10.70
CA ASP A 202 0.52 -0.85 10.47
C ASP A 202 1.20 -1.63 9.33
N SER A 203 0.99 -2.95 9.25
CA SER A 203 1.42 -3.72 8.06
C SER A 203 0.80 -3.14 6.79
N PHE A 204 -0.51 -2.91 6.77
CA PHE A 204 -1.18 -2.33 5.61
C PHE A 204 -0.59 -0.98 5.20
N ALA A 205 -0.40 -0.05 6.15
CA ALA A 205 0.19 1.25 5.90
C ALA A 205 1.61 1.15 5.32
N MET A 206 2.41 0.18 5.80
CA MET A 206 3.75 -0.11 5.30
C MET A 206 3.73 -0.65 3.87
N LEU A 207 3.02 -1.75 3.61
CA LEU A 207 2.95 -2.38 2.28
C LEU A 207 2.45 -1.37 1.25
N PHE A 208 1.38 -0.65 1.59
CA PHE A 208 0.79 0.32 0.71
C PHE A 208 1.68 1.55 0.51
N GLY A 209 2.43 1.99 1.53
CA GLY A 209 3.43 3.05 1.40
C GLY A 209 4.56 2.69 0.44
N MET A 210 5.01 1.43 0.45
CA MET A 210 5.98 0.90 -0.52
C MET A 210 5.42 0.95 -1.95
N VAL A 211 4.18 0.52 -2.14
CA VAL A 211 3.49 0.60 -3.44
C VAL A 211 3.37 2.05 -3.91
N VAL A 212 2.92 2.97 -3.06
CA VAL A 212 2.76 4.38 -3.42
C VAL A 212 4.10 5.00 -3.83
N ALA A 213 5.18 4.77 -3.08
CA ALA A 213 6.49 5.30 -3.39
C ALA A 213 7.00 4.84 -4.77
N VAL A 214 6.90 3.53 -5.06
CA VAL A 214 7.31 2.96 -6.35
C VAL A 214 6.41 3.46 -7.49
N VAL A 215 5.09 3.51 -7.27
CA VAL A 215 4.14 3.95 -8.29
C VAL A 215 4.34 5.43 -8.64
N GLN A 216 4.65 6.29 -7.67
CA GLN A 216 5.00 7.68 -7.92
C GLN A 216 6.29 7.80 -8.74
N ASP A 217 7.34 7.05 -8.38
CA ASP A 217 8.59 7.03 -9.15
C ASP A 217 8.34 6.60 -10.61
N LEU A 218 7.65 5.48 -10.82
CA LEU A 218 7.28 4.96 -12.15
C LEU A 218 6.42 5.92 -12.97
N ARG A 219 5.58 6.73 -12.31
CA ARG A 219 4.78 7.77 -13.00
C ARG A 219 5.65 8.89 -13.49
N THR A 220 6.68 9.29 -12.76
CA THR A 220 7.57 10.38 -13.17
C THR A 220 8.66 9.94 -14.16
N ALA A 221 8.85 8.62 -14.30
CA ALA A 221 9.87 8.03 -15.16
C ALA A 221 9.80 8.54 -16.62
N PRO A 222 10.90 9.13 -17.16
CA PRO A 222 10.96 9.64 -18.53
C PRO A 222 10.74 8.56 -19.60
N TRP A 223 10.97 7.30 -19.23
CA TRP A 223 10.90 6.15 -20.12
C TRP A 223 9.55 5.42 -20.10
N ARG A 224 8.58 5.86 -19.29
CA ARG A 224 7.30 5.18 -19.04
C ARG A 224 6.48 4.84 -20.29
N SER A 225 6.64 5.62 -21.37
CA SER A 225 5.90 5.46 -22.62
C SER A 225 6.67 4.70 -23.71
N SER A 226 7.91 4.30 -23.42
CA SER A 226 8.72 3.49 -24.35
C SER A 226 8.32 2.02 -24.29
N SER A 227 8.52 1.27 -25.37
CA SER A 227 8.21 -0.17 -25.43
C SER A 227 8.95 -0.97 -24.36
N TRP A 228 10.24 -0.69 -24.16
CA TRP A 228 11.02 -1.32 -23.09
C TRP A 228 10.60 -0.83 -21.70
N GLY A 229 10.09 0.41 -21.59
CA GLY A 229 9.61 0.99 -20.35
C GLY A 229 8.35 0.31 -19.83
N LEU A 230 7.45 -0.11 -20.72
CA LEU A 230 6.28 -0.91 -20.33
C LEU A 230 6.71 -2.25 -19.73
N GLN A 231 7.69 -2.92 -20.32
CA GLN A 231 8.23 -4.17 -19.77
C GLN A 231 8.93 -3.92 -18.43
N ALA A 232 9.80 -2.91 -18.35
CA ALA A 232 10.50 -2.56 -17.11
C ALA A 232 9.52 -2.24 -15.97
N ARG A 233 8.40 -1.56 -16.28
CA ARG A 233 7.33 -1.31 -15.31
C ARG A 233 6.74 -2.61 -14.78
N ARG A 234 6.41 -3.56 -15.65
CA ARG A 234 5.88 -4.88 -15.24
C ARG A 234 6.88 -5.64 -14.37
N ASP A 235 8.15 -5.66 -14.76
CA ASP A 235 9.21 -6.32 -14.01
C ASP A 235 9.38 -5.70 -12.61
N ILE A 236 9.45 -4.37 -12.51
CA ILE A 236 9.54 -3.65 -11.23
C ILE A 236 8.33 -3.92 -10.34
N LEU A 237 7.12 -3.95 -10.91
CA LEU A 237 5.91 -4.24 -10.15
C LEU A 237 5.85 -5.71 -9.68
N ALA A 238 6.37 -6.65 -10.47
CA ALA A 238 6.49 -8.05 -10.06
C ALA A 238 7.48 -8.20 -8.89
N ASP A 239 8.67 -7.58 -8.99
CA ASP A 239 9.67 -7.57 -7.92
C ASP A 239 9.14 -6.89 -6.65
N LEU A 240 8.40 -5.77 -6.80
CA LEU A 240 7.73 -5.09 -5.70
C LEU A 240 6.74 -6.04 -5.00
N ARG A 241 5.91 -6.74 -5.77
CA ARG A 241 4.90 -7.67 -5.23
C ARG A 241 5.55 -8.79 -4.42
N GLU A 242 6.59 -9.42 -4.96
CA GLU A 242 7.35 -10.46 -4.25
C GLU A 242 7.90 -9.91 -2.92
N ARG A 243 8.46 -8.71 -2.94
CA ARG A 243 9.08 -8.10 -1.76
C ARG A 243 8.08 -7.74 -0.66
N ILE A 244 6.92 -7.20 -1.02
CA ILE A 244 5.89 -6.88 -0.01
C ILE A 244 5.22 -8.16 0.51
N ASN A 245 5.14 -9.22 -0.29
CA ASN A 245 4.69 -10.54 0.15
C ASN A 245 5.62 -11.17 1.21
N GLU A 246 6.93 -10.90 1.15
CA GLU A 246 7.86 -11.29 2.22
C GLU A 246 7.61 -10.55 3.55
N CYS A 247 6.99 -9.38 3.50
CA CYS A 247 6.67 -8.57 4.68
C CYS A 247 5.33 -9.00 5.31
N ASP A 248 4.35 -9.30 4.46
CA ASP A 248 3.04 -9.79 4.85
C ASP A 248 2.55 -10.76 3.76
N TYR A 249 2.44 -12.04 4.10
CA TYR A 249 2.16 -13.11 3.15
C TYR A 249 0.76 -13.03 2.52
N VAL A 250 -0.08 -12.09 2.98
CA VAL A 250 -1.40 -11.80 2.41
C VAL A 250 -1.34 -11.39 0.94
N VAL A 251 -0.19 -10.90 0.45
CA VAL A 251 -0.06 -10.33 -0.90
C VAL A 251 0.08 -11.39 -2.01
N ALA A 252 0.14 -12.68 -1.64
CA ALA A 252 0.19 -13.79 -2.60
C ALA A 252 -1.03 -13.78 -3.52
N GLU A 253 -0.84 -14.21 -4.78
CA GLU A 253 -1.85 -14.10 -5.87
C GLU A 253 -3.07 -15.03 -5.70
N ASP A 254 -3.04 -15.92 -4.71
CA ASP A 254 -4.14 -16.79 -4.32
C ASP A 254 -4.75 -16.41 -2.97
N ILE A 255 -4.12 -15.46 -2.27
CA ILE A 255 -4.55 -15.02 -0.96
C ILE A 255 -5.40 -13.79 -1.09
N SER A 256 -4.97 -12.66 -1.67
CA SER A 256 -5.74 -11.40 -1.59
C SER A 256 -6.17 -10.82 -2.93
N GLY A 257 -7.47 -10.85 -3.20
CA GLY A 257 -8.08 -10.23 -4.38
C GLY A 257 -7.85 -8.71 -4.45
N PHE A 258 -7.70 -8.04 -3.30
CA PHE A 258 -7.33 -6.63 -3.25
C PHE A 258 -5.96 -6.37 -3.89
N TRP A 259 -4.95 -7.16 -3.51
CA TRP A 259 -3.60 -6.98 -4.02
C TRP A 259 -3.51 -7.45 -5.48
N ASP A 260 -4.17 -8.53 -5.86
CA ASP A 260 -4.27 -8.97 -7.26
C ASP A 260 -4.80 -7.87 -8.17
N ASP A 261 -6.00 -7.38 -7.89
CA ASP A 261 -6.62 -6.29 -8.64
C ASP A 261 -5.73 -5.05 -8.70
N LEU A 262 -5.10 -4.70 -7.57
CA LEU A 262 -4.21 -3.53 -7.53
C LEU A 262 -3.03 -3.72 -8.49
N PHE A 263 -2.34 -4.86 -8.44
CA PHE A 263 -1.17 -5.10 -9.28
C PHE A 263 -1.55 -5.28 -10.77
N GLU A 264 -2.67 -5.92 -11.08
CA GLU A 264 -3.19 -6.00 -12.45
C GLU A 264 -3.46 -4.61 -13.03
N ASN A 265 -4.16 -3.75 -12.28
CA ASN A 265 -4.43 -2.37 -12.66
C ASN A 265 -3.15 -1.55 -12.82
N LEU A 266 -2.16 -1.75 -11.94
CA LEU A 266 -0.89 -1.04 -12.01
C LEU A 266 -0.03 -1.47 -13.20
N ARG A 267 -0.09 -2.73 -13.63
CA ARG A 267 0.59 -3.24 -14.83
C ARG A 267 0.00 -2.65 -16.12
N GLY A 268 -1.25 -2.19 -16.08
CA GLY A 268 -1.99 -1.67 -17.23
C GLY A 268 -2.51 -2.77 -18.14
N ASP A 269 -2.75 -3.96 -17.57
CA ASP A 269 -3.30 -5.11 -18.29
C ASP A 269 -4.85 -5.04 -18.38
N SER A 270 -5.46 -4.09 -17.67
CA SER A 270 -6.89 -3.76 -17.69
C SER A 270 -7.16 -2.43 -18.43
N ILE A 271 -7.35 -2.53 -19.75
CA ILE A 271 -8.12 -1.59 -20.60
C ILE A 271 -9.05 -2.40 -21.50
#